data_AF-A0AAV0Q3D0-F1
#
_entry.id   AF-A0AAV0Q3D0-F1
#
_cell.length_a   1.000
_cell.length_b   1.000
_cell.length_c   1.000
_cell.angle_alpha   90.00
_cell.angle_beta   90.00
_cell.angle_gamma   90.00
#
_symmetry.space_group_name_H-M   'P 1'
#
loop_
_entity.id
_entity.type
_entity.pdbx_description
1 polymer ?
#
loop_
_entity_poly.entity_id
_entity_poly.type
_entity_poly.pdbx_seq_one_letter_code
_entity_poly.pdbx_strand_id
1 'polypeptide(L)'
;MQIESAHEDGSLSFRNGKVVLADVILHCTGYKYRFPFLDTHSIVTVDDNRVGPLYKQVFPPKLAPWLSFVGLPWKVIPFPLFELQSKWIAGALSGRITLPSKEEMTEDVKAYYQELEASNIPKRYTHCLDLDQFEYNDWLAAQCGSSGSEQWRKKMYVATRENRKLRPETYREEWGDHDSVSEAYKDFSRY
;
A
#
# COMPACT_ATOMS: atom_id res chain seq x y z
N MET A 1 -13.69 15.54 14.47
CA MET A 1 -13.25 16.09 15.77
C MET A 1 -11.73 16.16 15.73
N GLN A 2 -11.14 17.37 15.69
CA GLN A 2 -9.69 17.57 15.55
C GLN A 2 -9.19 18.35 16.76
N ILE A 3 -8.15 17.85 17.43
CA ILE A 3 -7.50 18.54 18.55
C ILE A 3 -6.79 19.78 18.00
N GLU A 4 -6.95 20.89 18.71
CA GLU A 4 -6.30 22.17 18.43
C GLU A 4 -5.11 22.40 19.37
N SER A 5 -5.29 22.18 20.67
CA SER A 5 -4.23 22.33 21.68
C SER A 5 -4.48 21.43 22.90
N ALA A 6 -3.40 21.15 23.63
CA ALA A 6 -3.42 20.51 24.95
C ALA A 6 -2.84 21.50 25.97
N HIS A 7 -3.44 21.56 27.15
CA HIS A 7 -3.09 22.53 28.20
C HIS A 7 -2.52 21.82 29.43
N GLU A 8 -1.77 22.56 30.26
CA GLU A 8 -1.10 22.03 31.45
C GLU A 8 -2.07 21.51 32.53
N ASP A 9 -3.31 22.01 32.53
CA ASP A 9 -4.38 21.57 33.45
C ASP A 9 -5.04 20.25 33.03
N GLY A 10 -4.53 19.59 31.97
CA GLY A 10 -5.07 18.35 31.43
C GLY A 10 -6.24 18.55 30.46
N SER A 11 -6.60 19.79 30.13
CA SER A 11 -7.67 20.07 29.16
C SER A 11 -7.17 20.00 27.71
N LEU A 12 -8.03 19.50 26.82
CA LEU A 12 -7.83 19.43 25.38
C LEU A 12 -8.88 20.29 24.68
N SER A 13 -8.42 21.29 23.92
CA SER A 13 -9.30 22.10 23.07
C SER A 13 -9.40 21.49 21.68
N PHE A 14 -10.61 21.38 21.17
CA PHE A 14 -10.90 20.91 19.82
C PHE A 14 -11.35 22.07 18.94
N ARG A 15 -11.05 21.99 17.63
CA ARG A 15 -11.37 23.05 16.65
C ARG A 15 -12.86 23.39 16.53
N ASN A 16 -13.75 22.53 17.03
CA ASN A 16 -15.18 22.79 17.09
C ASN A 16 -15.61 23.50 18.39
N GLY A 17 -14.67 24.00 19.18
CA GLY A 17 -14.88 24.67 20.46
C GLY A 17 -15.09 23.73 21.66
N LYS A 18 -15.14 22.40 21.46
CA LYS A 18 -15.27 21.46 22.57
C LYS A 18 -14.00 21.44 23.42
N VAL A 19 -14.16 21.35 24.74
CA VAL A 19 -13.06 21.12 25.69
C VAL A 19 -13.32 19.83 26.45
N VAL A 20 -12.29 19.00 26.64
CA VAL A 20 -12.37 17.72 27.35
C VAL A 20 -11.13 17.56 28.24
N LEU A 21 -11.30 17.09 29.47
CA LEU A 21 -10.18 16.64 30.32
C LEU A 21 -9.78 15.21 29.94
N ALA A 22 -8.48 14.95 29.82
CA ALA A 22 -7.98 13.62 29.47
C ALA A 22 -6.69 13.29 30.23
N ASP A 23 -6.61 12.08 30.78
CA ASP A 23 -5.42 11.58 31.47
C ASP A 23 -4.37 11.01 30.52
N VAL A 24 -4.79 10.57 29.32
CA VAL A 24 -3.93 9.85 28.36
C VAL A 24 -4.15 10.38 26.95
N ILE A 25 -3.05 10.64 26.25
CA ILE A 25 -3.02 10.92 24.81
C ILE A 25 -2.31 9.77 24.09
N LEU A 26 -3.03 9.07 23.21
CA LEU A 26 -2.48 7.99 22.39
C LEU A 26 -2.42 8.39 20.92
N HIS A 27 -1.21 8.50 20.38
CA HIS A 27 -0.99 8.86 18.97
C HIS A 27 -1.17 7.65 18.05
N CYS A 28 -2.37 7.51 17.48
CA CYS A 28 -2.66 6.54 16.42
C CYS A 28 -2.43 7.12 15.00
N THR A 29 -1.36 7.91 14.82
CA THR A 29 -1.11 8.72 13.60
C THR A 29 -0.31 7.98 12.51
N GLY A 30 -0.18 6.65 12.62
CA GLY A 30 0.53 5.82 11.66
C GLY A 30 2.05 5.82 11.86
N TYR A 31 2.78 5.48 10.79
CA TYR A 31 4.21 5.19 10.82
C TYR A 31 4.96 5.91 9.69
N LYS A 32 6.29 5.92 9.78
CA LYS A 32 7.19 6.43 8.73
C LYS A 32 8.09 5.33 8.21
N TYR A 33 8.37 5.31 6.91
CA TYR A 33 9.42 4.44 6.36
C TYR A 33 10.77 4.91 6.88
N ARG A 34 11.61 3.97 7.31
CA ARG A 34 12.97 4.25 7.80
C ARG A 34 13.86 3.04 7.57
N PHE A 35 14.96 3.24 6.84
CA PHE A 35 15.93 2.20 6.53
C PHE A 35 17.32 2.64 7.01
N PRO A 36 17.59 2.64 8.33
CA PRO A 36 18.84 3.19 8.88
C PRO A 36 20.08 2.38 8.47
N PHE A 37 19.88 1.17 7.97
CA PHE A 37 20.93 0.27 7.48
C PHE A 37 21.26 0.46 6.00
N LEU A 38 20.46 1.21 5.25
CA LEU A 38 20.56 1.26 3.79
C LEU A 38 21.24 2.57 3.34
N ASP A 39 22.54 2.47 3.04
CA ASP A 39 23.29 3.55 2.40
C ASP A 39 23.30 3.36 0.87
N THR A 40 22.62 4.26 0.16
CA THR A 40 22.57 4.27 -1.30
C THR A 40 23.19 5.53 -1.90
N HIS A 41 23.98 6.29 -1.13
CA HIS A 41 24.53 7.58 -1.56
C HIS A 41 23.44 8.50 -2.15
N SER A 42 22.28 8.56 -1.47
CA SER A 42 21.09 9.32 -1.85
C SER A 42 20.40 8.89 -3.15
N ILE A 43 20.72 7.73 -3.71
CA ILE A 43 19.97 7.17 -4.86
C ILE A 43 18.53 6.82 -4.45
N VAL A 44 18.34 6.30 -3.24
CA VAL A 44 17.03 6.07 -2.63
C VAL A 44 16.89 6.97 -1.41
N THR A 45 15.79 7.71 -1.35
CA THR A 45 15.48 8.63 -0.25
C THR A 45 14.08 8.35 0.30
N VAL A 46 13.84 8.81 1.53
CA VAL A 46 12.49 8.88 2.10
C VAL A 46 12.16 10.34 2.35
N ASP A 47 11.19 10.88 1.61
CA ASP A 47 10.73 12.26 1.72
C ASP A 47 9.21 12.28 1.93
N ASP A 48 8.74 12.77 3.07
CA ASP A 48 7.33 12.72 3.48
C ASP A 48 6.65 11.38 3.16
N ASN A 49 7.18 10.27 3.70
CA ASN A 49 6.71 8.89 3.45
C ASN A 49 6.73 8.39 1.98
N ARG A 50 7.31 9.15 1.04
CA ARG A 50 7.66 8.65 -0.30
C ARG A 50 9.07 8.06 -0.27
N VAL A 51 9.17 6.75 -0.43
CA VAL A 51 10.41 6.01 -0.69
C VAL A 51 10.68 6.02 -2.20
N GLY A 52 11.84 6.50 -2.63
CA GLY A 52 12.25 6.33 -4.01
C GLY A 52 13.34 7.25 -4.53
N PRO A 53 13.43 7.39 -5.87
CA PRO A 53 12.49 6.91 -6.90
C PRO A 53 12.41 5.37 -7.02
N LEU A 54 11.21 4.80 -7.23
CA LEU A 54 10.98 3.36 -7.39
C LEU A 54 10.04 3.04 -8.56
N TYR A 55 10.55 2.33 -9.56
CA TYR A 55 9.75 1.74 -10.63
C TYR A 55 8.80 0.70 -10.05
N LYS A 56 7.51 0.88 -10.34
CA LYS A 56 6.40 0.04 -9.86
C LYS A 56 6.47 -0.29 -8.38
N GLN A 57 6.85 0.68 -7.55
CA GLN A 57 6.95 0.56 -6.08
C GLN A 57 7.99 -0.45 -5.57
N VAL A 58 8.86 -0.98 -6.44
CA VAL A 58 9.79 -2.09 -6.13
C VAL A 58 11.24 -1.73 -6.43
N PHE A 59 11.54 -1.24 -7.64
CA PHE A 59 12.92 -1.15 -8.12
C PHE A 59 13.41 0.29 -8.21
N PRO A 60 14.47 0.68 -7.49
CA PRO A 60 15.19 1.91 -7.78
C PRO A 60 15.86 1.82 -9.16
N PRO A 61 15.50 2.66 -10.16
CA PRO A 61 15.94 2.47 -11.55
C PRO A 61 17.47 2.38 -11.72
N LYS A 62 18.23 3.11 -10.90
CA LYS A 62 19.70 3.12 -10.94
C LYS A 62 20.38 1.88 -10.35
N LEU A 63 19.66 1.09 -9.55
CA LEU A 63 20.21 -0.06 -8.82
C LEU A 63 19.48 -1.37 -9.14
N ALA A 64 18.50 -1.34 -10.02
CA ALA A 64 17.75 -2.52 -10.43
C ALA A 64 18.63 -3.50 -11.23
N PRO A 65 18.41 -4.82 -11.12
CA PRO A 65 17.53 -5.50 -10.16
C PRO A 65 18.19 -5.76 -8.78
N TRP A 66 19.43 -5.30 -8.57
CA TRP A 66 20.28 -5.66 -7.42
C TRP A 66 19.80 -5.11 -6.07
N LEU A 67 19.05 -4.01 -6.09
CA LEU A 67 18.27 -3.54 -4.94
C LEU A 67 16.79 -3.56 -5.32
N SER A 68 15.95 -4.09 -4.43
CA SER A 68 14.49 -4.12 -4.58
C SER A 68 13.82 -4.06 -3.22
N PHE A 69 12.57 -3.61 -3.21
CA PHE A 69 11.75 -3.51 -2.00
C PHE A 69 10.48 -4.36 -2.15
N VAL A 70 10.14 -5.11 -1.10
CA VAL A 70 8.87 -5.84 -1.00
C VAL A 70 8.03 -5.20 0.08
N GLY A 71 6.75 -4.98 -0.22
CA GLY A 71 5.73 -4.59 0.74
C GLY A 71 5.73 -3.13 1.16
N LEU A 72 6.27 -2.23 0.33
CA LEU A 72 6.07 -0.79 0.55
C LEU A 72 4.60 -0.37 0.41
N PRO A 73 3.81 -0.85 -0.58
CA PRO A 73 2.42 -0.43 -0.71
C PRO A 73 1.58 -0.65 0.56
N TRP A 74 0.71 0.31 0.89
CA TRP A 74 -0.19 0.27 2.04
C TRP A 74 -1.65 0.52 1.64
N LYS A 75 -2.59 0.19 2.54
CA LYS A 75 -4.02 -0.06 2.21
C LYS A 75 -4.21 -1.18 1.19
N VAL A 76 -3.50 -2.29 1.39
CA VAL A 76 -3.50 -3.46 0.50
C VAL A 76 -3.82 -4.74 1.26
N ILE A 77 -4.10 -5.83 0.53
CA ILE A 77 -4.05 -7.20 1.01
C ILE A 77 -2.59 -7.66 0.90
N PRO A 78 -1.84 -7.76 2.01
CA PRO A 78 -0.39 -7.81 1.97
C PRO A 78 0.16 -9.10 1.34
N PHE A 79 -0.35 -10.28 1.72
CA PHE A 79 0.30 -11.53 1.33
C PHE A 79 0.31 -11.81 -0.18
N PRO A 80 -0.81 -11.67 -0.92
CA PRO A 80 -0.78 -11.85 -2.37
C PRO A 80 0.10 -10.82 -3.08
N LEU A 81 0.11 -9.56 -2.60
CA LEU A 81 0.97 -8.52 -3.15
C LEU A 81 2.45 -8.84 -2.93
N PHE A 82 2.84 -9.26 -1.72
CA PHE A 82 4.23 -9.59 -1.40
C PHE A 82 4.70 -10.80 -2.20
N GLU A 83 3.82 -11.80 -2.37
CA GLU A 83 4.09 -12.97 -3.20
C GLU A 83 4.38 -12.56 -4.66
N LEU A 84 3.52 -11.74 -5.26
CA LEU A 84 3.67 -11.29 -6.65
C LEU A 84 4.91 -10.42 -6.84
N GLN A 85 5.17 -9.47 -5.93
CA GLN A 85 6.41 -8.68 -5.96
C GLN A 85 7.64 -9.58 -5.87
N SER A 86 7.64 -10.57 -4.97
CA SER A 86 8.76 -11.49 -4.78
C SER A 86 8.97 -12.40 -6.00
N LYS A 87 7.89 -12.91 -6.61
CA LYS A 87 7.96 -13.68 -7.86
C LYS A 87 8.55 -12.85 -8.99
N TRP A 88 8.13 -11.60 -9.13
CA TRP A 88 8.65 -10.70 -10.15
C TRP A 88 10.14 -10.38 -9.94
N ILE A 89 10.54 -10.07 -8.71
CA ILE A 89 11.94 -9.85 -8.34
C ILE A 89 12.80 -11.08 -8.64
N ALA A 90 12.35 -12.27 -8.24
CA ALA A 90 13.07 -13.51 -8.52
C ALA A 90 13.18 -13.79 -10.04
N GLY A 91 12.15 -13.46 -10.81
CA GLY A 91 12.18 -13.53 -12.28
C GLY A 91 13.22 -12.59 -12.89
N ALA A 92 13.31 -11.35 -12.39
CA ALA A 92 14.30 -10.38 -12.81
C ALA A 92 15.74 -10.81 -12.46
N LEU A 93 15.97 -11.24 -11.22
CA LEU A 93 17.28 -11.70 -10.75
C LEU A 93 17.78 -12.96 -11.47
N SER A 94 16.85 -13.86 -11.86
CA SER A 94 17.19 -15.07 -12.62
C SER A 94 17.35 -14.84 -14.12
N GLY A 95 17.08 -13.63 -14.62
CA GLY A 95 17.08 -13.31 -16.05
C GLY A 95 15.89 -13.90 -16.83
N ARG A 96 14.89 -14.50 -16.15
CA ARG A 96 13.67 -15.01 -16.78
C ARG A 96 12.72 -13.89 -17.19
N ILE A 97 12.74 -12.76 -16.47
CA ILE A 97 11.95 -11.57 -16.76
C ILE A 97 12.92 -10.42 -17.04
N THR A 98 12.86 -9.86 -18.23
CA THR A 98 13.65 -8.68 -18.59
C THR A 98 12.96 -7.43 -18.05
N LEU A 99 13.66 -6.66 -17.21
CA LEU A 99 13.20 -5.33 -16.81
C LEU A 99 13.40 -4.33 -17.97
N PRO A 100 12.59 -3.26 -18.05
CA PRO A 100 12.85 -2.15 -18.95
C PRO A 100 14.22 -1.52 -18.68
N SER A 101 14.69 -0.70 -19.62
CA SER A 101 15.91 0.09 -19.43
C SER A 101 15.79 1.02 -18.21
N LYS A 102 16.94 1.45 -17.69
CA LYS A 102 17.01 2.41 -16.59
C LYS A 102 16.25 3.70 -16.93
N GLU A 103 16.35 4.13 -18.18
CA GLU A 103 15.71 5.35 -18.69
C GLU A 103 14.19 5.20 -18.70
N GLU A 104 13.66 4.11 -19.26
CA GLU A 104 12.21 3.82 -19.28
C GLU A 104 11.65 3.70 -17.85
N MET A 105 12.34 3.01 -16.95
CA MET A 105 11.96 2.93 -15.55
C MET A 105 11.97 4.30 -14.86
N THR A 106 12.93 5.16 -15.20
CA THR A 106 13.02 6.52 -14.63
C THR A 106 11.88 7.41 -15.15
N GLU A 107 11.52 7.28 -16.43
CA GLU A 107 10.41 7.99 -17.05
C GLU A 107 9.05 7.55 -16.47
N ASP A 108 8.83 6.25 -16.26
CA ASP A 108 7.63 5.73 -15.62
C ASP A 108 7.44 6.30 -14.21
N VAL A 109 8.50 6.35 -13.41
CA VAL A 109 8.46 6.95 -12.06
C VAL A 109 8.12 8.45 -12.13
N LYS A 110 8.72 9.17 -13.07
CA LYS A 110 8.46 10.61 -13.25
C LYS A 110 7.00 10.84 -13.66
N ALA A 111 6.49 10.07 -14.61
CA ALA A 111 5.10 10.14 -15.05
C ALA A 111 4.13 9.88 -13.88
N TYR A 112 4.39 8.84 -13.08
CA TYR A 112 3.59 8.54 -11.89
C TYR A 112 3.61 9.69 -10.88
N TYR A 113 4.76 10.32 -10.62
CA TYR A 113 4.82 11.46 -9.71
C TYR A 113 4.06 12.68 -10.24
N GLN A 114 4.09 12.92 -11.55
CA GLN A 114 3.33 13.98 -12.21
C GLN A 114 1.82 13.72 -12.13
N GLU A 115 1.39 12.47 -12.27
CA GLU A 115 -0.01 12.08 -12.12
C GLU A 115 -0.52 12.32 -10.69
N LEU A 116 0.26 11.94 -9.68
CA LEU A 116 -0.07 12.21 -8.28
C LEU A 116 -0.17 13.72 -8.02
N GLU A 117 0.75 14.51 -8.55
CA GLU A 117 0.74 15.96 -8.42
C GLU A 117 -0.47 16.59 -9.11
N ALA A 118 -0.77 16.20 -10.36
CA ALA A 118 -1.93 16.64 -11.11
C ALA A 118 -3.26 16.28 -10.40
N SER A 119 -3.27 15.16 -9.67
CA SER A 119 -4.42 14.70 -8.88
C SER A 119 -4.45 15.29 -7.47
N ASN A 120 -3.55 16.22 -7.12
CA ASN A 120 -3.40 16.80 -5.79
C ASN A 120 -3.21 15.76 -4.68
N ILE A 121 -2.55 14.63 -4.98
CA ILE A 121 -2.26 13.57 -4.02
C ILE A 121 -0.90 13.87 -3.34
N PRO A 122 -0.87 14.11 -2.01
CA PRO A 122 0.37 14.42 -1.30
C PRO A 122 1.40 13.28 -1.35
N LYS A 123 2.70 13.63 -1.24
CA LYS A 123 3.83 12.68 -1.26
C LYS A 123 3.66 11.48 -0.32
N ARG A 124 3.16 11.70 0.90
CA ARG A 124 2.87 10.62 1.87
C ARG A 124 1.91 9.52 1.41
N TYR A 125 1.18 9.73 0.32
CA TYR A 125 0.27 8.73 -0.26
C TYR A 125 0.84 8.06 -1.52
N THR A 126 2.11 8.29 -1.88
CA THR A 126 2.73 7.67 -3.07
C THR A 126 2.74 6.14 -3.06
N HIS A 127 2.67 5.52 -1.89
CA HIS A 127 2.57 4.06 -1.75
C HIS A 127 1.17 3.59 -1.34
N CYS A 128 0.16 4.47 -1.33
CA CYS A 128 -1.22 4.11 -1.02
C CYS A 128 -1.89 3.57 -2.29
N LEU A 129 -2.27 2.30 -2.32
CA LEU A 129 -2.96 1.72 -3.49
C LEU A 129 -4.48 1.62 -3.32
N ASP A 130 -5.00 1.39 -2.10
CA ASP A 130 -6.43 1.12 -1.85
C ASP A 130 -7.05 0.15 -2.89
N LEU A 131 -7.95 0.62 -3.76
CA LEU A 131 -8.58 -0.24 -4.77
C LEU A 131 -7.68 -0.54 -5.97
N ASP A 132 -6.72 0.34 -6.28
CA ASP A 132 -5.76 0.20 -7.38
C ASP A 132 -4.77 -0.96 -7.14
N GLN A 133 -4.76 -1.51 -5.92
CA GLN A 133 -3.96 -2.69 -5.59
C GLN A 133 -4.25 -3.88 -6.50
N PHE A 134 -5.49 -4.02 -6.97
CA PHE A 134 -5.88 -5.16 -7.79
C PHE A 134 -5.33 -5.01 -9.21
N GLU A 135 -5.38 -3.81 -9.78
CA GLU A 135 -4.75 -3.54 -11.08
C GLU A 135 -3.23 -3.70 -11.00
N TYR A 136 -2.62 -3.20 -9.92
CA TYR A 136 -1.19 -3.39 -9.64
C TYR A 136 -0.82 -4.87 -9.53
N ASN A 137 -1.59 -5.66 -8.78
CA ASN A 137 -1.36 -7.10 -8.63
C ASN A 137 -1.58 -7.84 -9.96
N ASP A 138 -2.61 -7.49 -10.73
CA ASP A 138 -2.90 -8.10 -12.03
C ASP A 138 -1.77 -7.78 -13.02
N TRP A 139 -1.22 -6.57 -12.98
CA TRP A 139 -0.03 -6.19 -13.76
C TRP A 139 1.21 -7.02 -13.36
N LEU A 140 1.48 -7.19 -12.07
CA LEU A 140 2.59 -8.03 -11.58
C LEU A 140 2.41 -9.51 -11.98
N ALA A 141 1.19 -10.02 -11.85
CA ALA A 141 0.84 -11.38 -12.22
C ALA A 141 1.11 -11.63 -13.71
N ALA A 142 0.73 -10.68 -14.58
CA ALA A 142 1.04 -10.73 -16.00
C ALA A 142 2.55 -10.80 -16.28
N GLN A 143 3.38 -10.02 -15.56
CA GLN A 143 4.84 -10.11 -15.69
C GLN A 143 5.38 -11.49 -15.30
N CYS A 144 4.74 -12.14 -14.34
CA CYS A 144 5.16 -13.44 -13.81
C CYS A 144 4.54 -14.64 -14.54
N GLY A 145 3.71 -14.43 -15.56
CA GLY A 145 2.92 -15.50 -16.18
C GLY A 145 1.96 -16.19 -15.21
N SER A 146 1.50 -15.47 -14.19
CA SER A 146 0.55 -15.94 -13.16
C SER A 146 -0.86 -15.44 -13.44
N SER A 147 -1.87 -16.11 -12.88
CA SER A 147 -3.25 -15.61 -12.90
C SER A 147 -3.38 -14.34 -12.06
N GLY A 148 -4.20 -13.40 -12.53
CA GLY A 148 -4.57 -12.21 -11.78
C GLY A 148 -5.48 -12.51 -10.58
N SER A 149 -5.82 -11.45 -9.86
CA SER A 149 -6.64 -11.47 -8.66
C SER A 149 -8.06 -11.99 -8.95
N GLU A 150 -8.52 -12.92 -8.13
CA GLU A 150 -9.81 -13.57 -8.27
C GLU A 150 -10.97 -12.60 -7.99
N GLN A 151 -12.08 -12.74 -8.72
CA GLN A 151 -13.23 -11.84 -8.59
C GLN A 151 -13.87 -11.90 -7.21
N TRP A 152 -13.95 -13.09 -6.60
CA TRP A 152 -14.47 -13.25 -5.24
C TRP A 152 -13.63 -12.46 -4.23
N ARG A 153 -12.31 -12.41 -4.41
CA ARG A 153 -11.39 -11.67 -3.53
C ARG A 153 -11.60 -10.17 -3.63
N LYS A 154 -11.80 -9.66 -4.86
CA LYS A 154 -12.13 -8.25 -5.11
C LYS A 154 -13.45 -7.87 -4.42
N LYS A 155 -14.49 -8.69 -4.57
CA LYS A 155 -15.80 -8.50 -3.92
C LYS A 155 -15.68 -8.48 -2.39
N MET A 156 -14.98 -9.46 -1.80
CA MET A 156 -14.78 -9.55 -0.34
C MET A 156 -14.02 -8.34 0.22
N TYR A 157 -13.01 -7.84 -0.48
CA TYR A 157 -12.29 -6.62 -0.06
C TYR A 157 -13.21 -5.41 0.01
N VAL A 158 -14.03 -5.20 -1.02
CA VAL A 158 -15.00 -4.09 -1.07
C VAL A 158 -16.06 -4.27 0.02
N ALA A 159 -16.65 -5.46 0.16
CA ALA A 159 -17.65 -5.74 1.20
C ALA A 159 -17.09 -5.50 2.61
N THR A 160 -15.89 -6.02 2.90
CA THR A 160 -15.22 -5.80 4.20
C THR A 160 -14.90 -4.32 4.44
N ARG A 161 -14.48 -3.59 3.40
CA ARG A 161 -14.20 -2.15 3.49
C ARG A 161 -15.45 -1.36 3.85
N GLU A 162 -16.59 -1.65 3.24
CA GLU A 162 -17.85 -0.96 3.53
C GLU A 162 -18.43 -1.39 4.88
N ASN A 163 -18.39 -2.69 5.23
CA ASN A 163 -18.83 -3.18 6.54
C ASN A 163 -18.03 -2.53 7.68
N ARG A 164 -16.71 -2.39 7.53
CA ARG A 164 -15.87 -1.74 8.55
C ARG A 164 -16.20 -0.24 8.72
N LYS A 165 -16.69 0.43 7.68
CA LYS A 165 -17.16 1.83 7.79
C LYS A 165 -18.53 1.91 8.46
N LEU A 166 -19.45 1.04 8.05
CA LEU A 166 -20.84 1.05 8.52
C LEU A 166 -20.98 0.54 9.96
N ARG A 167 -20.23 -0.51 10.29
CA ARG A 167 -20.30 -1.21 11.58
C ARG A 167 -18.91 -1.60 12.08
N PRO A 168 -18.04 -0.62 12.44
CA PRO A 168 -16.67 -0.89 12.88
C PRO A 168 -16.55 -1.85 14.07
N GLU A 169 -17.58 -1.92 14.93
CA GLU A 169 -17.61 -2.77 16.12
C GLU A 169 -18.05 -4.22 15.86
N THR A 170 -18.80 -4.49 14.78
CA THR A 170 -19.41 -5.82 14.54
C THR A 170 -19.12 -6.42 13.16
N TYR A 171 -18.32 -5.75 12.32
CA TYR A 171 -18.04 -6.22 10.96
C TYR A 171 -17.29 -7.56 10.89
N ARG A 172 -16.68 -8.02 12.00
CA ARG A 172 -15.93 -9.27 12.06
C ARG A 172 -16.82 -10.47 12.38
N GLU A 173 -17.95 -10.21 13.03
CA GLU A 173 -18.92 -11.19 13.49
C GLU A 173 -20.10 -11.29 12.53
N GLU A 174 -20.44 -10.17 11.89
CA GLU A 174 -21.53 -10.07 10.96
C GLU A 174 -21.00 -9.68 9.57
N TRP A 175 -21.37 -10.45 8.54
CA TRP A 175 -21.07 -10.15 7.13
C TRP A 175 -22.18 -10.70 6.22
N GLY A 176 -22.29 -10.18 5.01
CA GLY A 176 -23.37 -10.51 4.06
C GLY A 176 -22.89 -11.09 2.73
N ASP A 177 -21.58 -11.28 2.58
CA ASP A 177 -20.91 -11.73 1.35
C ASP A 177 -20.69 -13.26 1.30
N HIS A 178 -21.67 -14.03 1.81
CA HIS A 178 -21.62 -15.50 1.87
C HIS A 178 -21.37 -16.17 0.51
N ASP A 179 -21.89 -15.59 -0.58
CA ASP A 179 -21.64 -16.09 -1.94
C ASP A 179 -20.15 -16.03 -2.31
N SER A 180 -19.46 -14.95 -1.93
CA SER A 180 -18.02 -14.79 -2.22
C SER A 180 -17.19 -15.77 -1.39
N VAL A 181 -17.62 -16.08 -0.15
CA VAL A 181 -17.01 -17.13 0.67
C VAL A 181 -17.17 -18.51 -0.01
N SER A 182 -18.34 -18.82 -0.55
CA SER A 182 -18.57 -20.06 -1.30
C SER A 182 -17.74 -20.15 -2.57
N GLU A 183 -17.64 -19.05 -3.34
CA GLU A 183 -16.76 -18.94 -4.51
C GLU A 183 -15.28 -19.20 -4.12
N ALA A 184 -14.82 -18.63 -3.01
CA ALA A 184 -13.46 -18.83 -2.51
C ALA A 184 -13.17 -20.30 -2.16
N TYR A 185 -14.06 -20.97 -1.40
CA TYR A 185 -13.88 -22.39 -1.06
C TYR A 185 -13.85 -23.31 -2.28
N LYS A 186 -14.64 -23.00 -3.32
CA LYS A 186 -14.61 -23.75 -4.60
C LYS A 186 -13.30 -23.57 -5.36
N ASP A 187 -12.67 -22.41 -5.24
CA ASP A 187 -11.37 -22.16 -5.86
C ASP A 187 -10.24 -22.83 -5.08
N PHE A 188 -10.30 -22.78 -3.74
CA PHE A 188 -9.31 -23.41 -2.87
C PHE A 188 -9.25 -24.94 -2.98
N SER A 189 -10.33 -25.61 -3.36
CA SER A 189 -10.34 -27.07 -3.55
C SER A 189 -9.50 -27.55 -4.74
N ARG A 190 -8.90 -26.63 -5.51
CA ARG A 190 -7.99 -26.92 -6.62
C ARG A 190 -6.53 -27.09 -6.18
N TYR A 191 -6.22 -26.75 -4.93
CA TYR A 191 -4.89 -26.84 -4.31
C TYR A 191 -4.89 -27.90 -3.20
#